data_AF-A0A6G6CCP8-F1
#
_entry.id   AF-A0A6G6CCP8-F1
#
_cell.length_a   1.000
_cell.length_b   1.000
_cell.length_c   1.000
_cell.angle_alpha   90.00
_cell.angle_beta   90.00
_cell.angle_gamma   90.00
#
_symmetry.space_group_name_H-M   'P 1'
#
loop_
_entity.id
_entity.type
_entity.pdbx_description
1 polymer ?
#
loop_
_entity_poly.entity_id
_entity_poly.type
_entity_poly.pdbx_seq_one_letter_code
_entity_poly.pdbx_strand_id
1 'polypeptide(L)'
;EEQIYRIDHYLGKEMVQNLMVLRFGNRIFGPIWNRDNVACAVLTFKEPFGTQGRGGYFDDFGIIRDFMQNHLLQMLCLVAMEKPASTSPDGVRDEKVKV
;
A
#
# COMPACT_ATOMS: atom_id res chain seq x y z
N GLU A 1 5.01 5.92 -20.58
CA GLU A 1 4.79 5.72 -19.13
C GLU A 1 5.84 6.41 -18.27
N GLU A 2 7.14 6.30 -18.58
CA GLU A 2 8.27 6.88 -17.80
C GLU A 2 8.18 8.37 -17.44
N GLN A 3 7.42 9.17 -18.20
CA GLN A 3 7.21 10.60 -17.96
C GLN A 3 5.94 10.90 -17.12
N ILE A 4 5.18 9.89 -16.71
CA ILE A 4 3.89 10.04 -16.02
C ILE A 4 4.03 9.65 -14.54
N TYR A 5 3.89 10.64 -13.66
CA TYR A 5 4.01 10.48 -12.21
C TYR A 5 2.61 10.58 -11.57
N ARG A 6 1.86 9.48 -11.55
CA ARG A 6 0.55 9.43 -10.86
C ARG A 6 0.77 9.37 -9.35
N ILE A 7 0.16 10.29 -8.62
CA ILE A 7 0.33 10.43 -7.18
C ILE A 7 -0.66 9.55 -6.41
N ASP A 8 -0.11 8.66 -5.60
CA ASP A 8 -0.76 8.24 -4.35
C ASP A 8 0.08 8.79 -3.20
N HIS A 9 -0.49 9.70 -2.41
CA HIS A 9 0.27 10.40 -1.37
C HIS A 9 0.62 9.51 -0.16
N TYR A 10 0.00 8.33 0.00
CA TYR A 10 0.41 7.37 1.03
C TYR A 10 1.77 6.75 0.71
N LEU A 11 2.13 6.60 -0.56
CA LEU A 11 3.47 6.15 -0.97
C LEU A 11 4.59 7.15 -0.61
N GLY A 12 4.23 8.41 -0.32
CA GLY A 12 5.15 9.43 0.21
C GLY A 12 5.31 9.44 1.72
N LYS A 13 4.61 8.58 2.47
CA LYS A 13 4.69 8.53 3.94
C LYS A 13 5.85 7.62 4.38
N GLU A 14 6.70 8.13 5.26
CA GLU A 14 7.88 7.46 5.82
C GLU A 14 7.64 5.98 6.17
N MET A 15 6.61 5.70 6.99
CA MET A 15 6.32 4.35 7.47
C MET A 15 5.78 3.40 6.37
N VAL A 16 5.23 3.95 5.28
CA VAL A 16 4.80 3.15 4.11
C VAL A 16 6.02 2.77 3.27
N GLN A 17 6.98 3.68 3.09
CA GLN A 17 8.25 3.38 2.41
C GLN A 17 9.08 2.36 3.18
N ASN A 18 9.08 2.44 4.51
CA ASN A 18 9.79 1.51 5.40
C ASN A 18 9.30 0.05 5.30
N LEU A 19 8.11 -0.22 4.75
CA LEU A 19 7.60 -1.60 4.57
C LEU A 19 8.56 -2.48 3.75
N MET A 20 9.19 -1.94 2.69
CA MET A 20 10.15 -2.71 1.89
C MET A 20 11.44 -3.03 2.67
N VAL A 21 11.93 -2.07 3.46
CA VAL A 21 13.15 -2.22 4.27
C VAL A 21 12.91 -3.23 5.39
N LEU A 22 11.77 -3.12 6.09
CA LEU A 22 11.34 -4.08 7.10
C LEU A 22 11.29 -5.51 6.53
N ARG A 23 10.54 -5.73 5.43
CA ARG A 23 10.35 -7.08 4.87
C ARG A 23 11.62 -7.69 4.26
N PHE A 24 12.36 -6.93 3.45
CA PHE A 24 13.41 -7.49 2.59
C PHE A 24 14.85 -7.18 3.02
N GLY A 25 15.04 -6.23 3.94
CA GLY A 25 16.33 -5.91 4.57
C GLY A 25 16.63 -6.73 5.83
N ASN A 26 15.63 -7.40 6.42
CA ASN A 26 15.77 -8.06 7.72
C ASN A 26 15.54 -9.58 7.64
N ARG A 27 16.56 -10.38 8.02
CA ARG A 27 16.48 -11.84 8.02
C ARG A 27 15.41 -12.41 8.96
N ILE A 28 15.04 -11.67 10.02
CA ILE A 28 14.06 -12.11 11.02
C ILE A 28 12.61 -12.15 10.48
N PHE A 29 12.25 -11.30 9.51
CA PHE A 29 10.89 -11.25 8.98
C PHE A 29 10.67 -12.21 7.81
N GLY A 30 11.69 -12.48 7.00
CA GLY A 30 11.58 -13.34 5.80
C GLY A 30 10.90 -14.71 6.05
N PRO A 31 11.37 -15.54 7.01
CA PRO A 31 10.80 -16.87 7.25
C PRO A 31 9.36 -16.89 7.77
N ILE A 32 8.88 -15.78 8.34
CA ILE A 32 7.55 -15.67 8.97
C ILE A 32 6.55 -14.86 8.15
N TRP A 33 6.96 -14.23 7.04
CA TRP A 33 6.08 -13.41 6.21
C TRP A 33 5.33 -14.23 5.15
N ASN A 34 4.56 -15.22 5.60
CA ASN A 34 3.84 -16.16 4.72
C ASN A 34 2.59 -16.74 5.43
N ARG A 35 1.73 -17.41 4.65
CA ARG A 35 0.47 -18.01 5.10
C ARG A 35 0.59 -19.10 6.17
N ASP A 36 1.78 -19.69 6.35
CA ASP A 36 1.99 -20.75 7.35
C ASP A 36 2.30 -20.15 8.74
N ASN A 37 2.57 -18.84 8.81
CA ASN A 37 2.89 -18.10 10.03
C ASN A 37 1.93 -16.91 10.28
N VAL A 38 1.32 -16.35 9.24
CA VAL A 38 0.41 -15.19 9.32
C VAL A 38 -1.04 -15.64 9.12
N ALA A 39 -1.84 -15.58 10.19
CA ALA A 39 -3.26 -15.94 10.14
C ALA A 39 -4.13 -14.89 9.41
N CYS A 40 -3.83 -13.59 9.57
CA CYS A 40 -4.47 -12.51 8.83
C CYS A 40 -3.59 -11.25 8.80
N ALA A 41 -3.81 -10.39 7.81
CA ALA A 41 -3.27 -9.03 7.76
C ALA A 41 -4.44 -8.04 7.74
N VAL A 42 -4.36 -6.98 8.55
CA VAL A 42 -5.44 -5.99 8.69
C VAL A 42 -4.89 -4.60 8.36
N LEU A 43 -5.41 -4.00 7.30
CA LEU A 43 -5.14 -2.61 6.94
C LEU A 43 -6.32 -1.75 7.41
N THR A 44 -6.05 -0.75 8.23
CA THR A 44 -7.07 0.10 8.86
C THR A 44 -6.81 1.56 8.54
N PHE A 45 -7.87 2.26 8.12
CA PHE A 45 -7.93 3.71 8.08
C PHE A 45 -9.14 4.17 8.90
N LYS A 46 -8.94 5.26 9.66
CA LYS A 46 -9.97 5.87 10.51
C LYS A 46 -9.71 7.37 10.58
N GLU A 47 -10.76 8.15 10.40
CA GLU A 47 -10.78 9.58 10.73
C GLU A 47 -11.79 9.81 11.86
N PRO A 48 -11.49 10.69 12.83
CA PRO A 48 -12.39 11.00 13.94
C PRO A 48 -13.51 11.98 13.55
N PHE A 49 -13.67 12.28 12.27
CA PHE A 49 -14.59 13.29 11.75
C PHE A 49 -15.38 12.76 10.54
N GLY A 50 -16.61 13.27 10.35
CA GLY A 50 -17.38 13.07 9.12
C GLY A 50 -16.94 14.02 8.00
N THR A 51 -17.72 14.13 6.92
CA THR A 51 -17.36 14.85 5.68
C THR A 51 -17.11 16.37 5.78
N GLN A 52 -17.21 17.00 6.96
CA GLN A 52 -16.90 18.41 7.22
C GLN A 52 -17.45 19.41 6.18
N GLY A 53 -18.74 19.30 5.84
CA GLY A 53 -19.40 20.15 4.85
C GLY A 53 -19.06 19.83 3.39
N ARG A 54 -18.15 18.88 3.12
CA ARG A 54 -17.78 18.41 1.78
C ARG A 54 -18.59 17.18 1.31
N GLY A 55 -19.71 16.90 1.97
CA GLY A 55 -20.55 15.71 1.69
C GLY A 55 -20.91 15.54 0.21
N GLY A 56 -21.31 16.62 -0.47
CA GLY A 56 -21.67 16.56 -1.90
C GLY A 56 -20.51 16.20 -2.85
N TYR A 57 -19.25 16.41 -2.45
CA TYR A 57 -18.09 15.91 -3.22
C TYR A 57 -17.85 14.41 -2.97
N PHE A 58 -18.09 13.96 -1.73
CA PHE A 58 -17.86 12.58 -1.34
C PHE A 58 -18.94 11.62 -1.87
N ASP A 59 -20.18 12.10 -2.02
CA ASP A 59 -21.36 11.29 -2.39
C ASP A 59 -21.20 10.58 -3.75
N ASP A 60 -20.65 11.27 -4.75
CA ASP A 60 -20.42 10.73 -6.11
C ASP A 60 -19.44 9.54 -6.15
N PHE A 61 -18.54 9.42 -5.15
CA PHE A 61 -17.41 8.48 -5.19
C PHE A 61 -17.42 7.46 -4.05
N GLY A 62 -17.72 7.89 -2.82
CA GLY A 62 -17.74 7.10 -1.60
C GLY A 62 -16.37 6.56 -1.15
N ILE A 63 -16.33 6.04 0.09
CA ILE A 63 -15.10 5.62 0.79
C ILE A 63 -14.24 4.60 0.01
N ILE A 64 -14.86 3.77 -0.82
CA ILE A 64 -14.14 2.76 -1.60
C ILE A 64 -13.24 3.43 -2.64
N ARG A 65 -13.72 4.45 -3.36
CA ARG A 65 -12.92 5.17 -4.37
C ARG A 65 -12.03 6.24 -3.75
N ASP A 66 -12.50 6.87 -2.68
CA ASP A 66 -11.78 7.93 -1.98
C ASP A 66 -10.53 7.39 -1.26
N PHE A 67 -10.61 6.18 -0.67
CA PHE A 67 -9.56 5.66 0.22
C PHE A 67 -9.16 4.19 0.02
N MET A 68 -10.09 3.29 -0.30
CA MET A 68 -9.77 1.84 -0.35
C MET A 68 -9.00 1.45 -1.61
N GLN A 69 -9.48 1.92 -2.78
CA GLN A 69 -8.98 1.57 -4.10
C GLN A 69 -7.57 2.12 -4.38
N ASN A 70 -7.22 3.24 -3.74
CA ASN A 70 -5.91 3.87 -3.81
C ASN A 70 -5.04 3.45 -2.60
N HIS A 71 -5.22 4.09 -1.45
CA HIS A 71 -4.27 4.08 -0.34
C HIS A 71 -4.16 2.71 0.35
N LEU A 72 -5.29 2.07 0.67
CA LEU A 72 -5.26 0.73 1.27
C LEU A 72 -4.73 -0.33 0.29
N LEU A 73 -5.13 -0.26 -0.99
CA LEU A 73 -4.65 -1.21 -2.00
C LEU A 73 -3.14 -1.05 -2.26
N GLN A 74 -2.62 0.18 -2.31
CA GLN A 74 -1.17 0.42 -2.42
C GLN A 74 -0.38 -0.14 -1.23
N MET A 75 -0.90 -0.01 -0.02
CA MET A 75 -0.29 -0.65 1.16
C MET A 75 -0.39 -2.18 1.11
N LEU A 76 -1.51 -2.73 0.62
CA LEU A 76 -1.66 -4.18 0.43
C LEU A 76 -0.61 -4.74 -0.52
N CYS A 77 -0.39 -4.10 -1.67
CA CYS A 77 0.67 -4.50 -2.60
C CYS A 77 2.05 -4.52 -1.92
N LEU A 78 2.41 -3.51 -1.13
CA LEU A 78 3.70 -3.46 -0.41
C LEU A 78 3.82 -4.53 0.69
N VAL A 79 2.70 -4.90 1.33
CA VAL A 79 2.62 -5.98 2.33
C VAL A 79 2.69 -7.37 1.70
N ALA A 80 2.10 -7.56 0.52
CA ALA A 80 1.90 -8.88 -0.09
C ALA A 80 2.89 -9.24 -1.21
N MET A 81 3.50 -8.26 -1.91
CA MET A 81 4.42 -8.50 -3.03
C MET A 81 5.58 -9.43 -2.66
N GLU A 82 6.10 -10.20 -3.62
CA GLU A 82 7.34 -10.94 -3.42
C GLU A 82 8.55 -10.01 -3.34
N LYS A 83 9.73 -10.55 -3.01
CA LYS A 83 10.97 -9.78 -3.03
C LYS A 83 11.30 -9.39 -4.48
N PRO A 84 11.39 -8.09 -4.82
CA PRO A 84 11.65 -7.67 -6.19
C PRO A 84 13.08 -8.01 -6.62
N ALA A 85 13.27 -8.25 -7.92
CA ALA A 85 14.57 -8.59 -8.50
C ALA A 85 15.64 -7.49 -8.28
N SER A 86 15.20 -6.24 -8.14
CA SER A 86 16.04 -5.12 -7.72
C SER A 86 15.17 -4.02 -7.09
N THR A 87 15.81 -3.00 -6.51
CA THR A 87 15.14 -1.78 -6.01
C THR A 87 14.90 -0.74 -7.10
N SER A 88 15.00 -1.08 -8.40
CA SER A 88 14.59 -0.18 -9.47
C SER A 88 13.08 0.11 -9.39
N PRO A 89 12.61 1.28 -9.86
CA PRO A 89 11.18 1.61 -9.82
C PRO A 89 10.31 0.54 -10.48
N ASP A 90 10.81 -0.03 -11.57
CA ASP A 90 10.15 -1.01 -12.42
C ASP A 90 10.11 -2.38 -11.75
N GLY A 91 11.25 -2.87 -11.23
CA GLY A 91 11.31 -4.14 -10.50
C GLY A 91 10.44 -4.16 -9.24
N VAL A 92 10.23 -3.01 -8.61
CA VAL A 92 9.27 -2.86 -7.50
C VAL A 92 7.82 -2.80 -8.01
N ARG A 93 7.55 -2.12 -9.14
CA ARG A 93 6.20 -2.04 -9.73
C ARG A 93 5.69 -3.40 -10.22
N ASP A 94 6.53 -4.19 -10.88
CA ASP A 94 6.14 -5.49 -11.44
C ASP A 94 5.62 -6.44 -10.35
N GLU A 95 6.36 -6.56 -9.24
CA GLU A 95 5.94 -7.39 -8.10
C GLU A 95 4.73 -6.82 -7.35
N LYS A 96 4.45 -5.51 -7.44
CA LYS A 96 3.20 -4.93 -6.91
C LYS A 96 1.96 -5.20 -7.78
N VAL A 97 2.14 -5.32 -9.10
CA VAL A 97 1.06 -5.60 -10.07
C VAL A 97 0.72 -7.10 -10.14
N LYS A 98 1.66 -7.95 -9.75
CA LYS A 98 1.53 -9.42 -9.69
C LYS A 98 0.72 -9.93 -8.49
N VAL A 99 0.49 -9.10 -7.47
CA VAL A 99 -0.35 -9.37 -6.28
C VAL A 99 -1.84 -9.37 -6.65
#